data_AF-A0A7I8CC61-F1
#
_entry.id   AF-A0A7I8CC61-F1
#
_cell.length_a   1.000
_cell.length_b   1.000
_cell.length_c   1.000
_cell.angle_alpha   90.00
_cell.angle_beta   90.00
_cell.angle_gamma   90.00
#
_symmetry.space_group_name_H-M   'P 1'
#
loop_
_entity.id
_entity.type
_entity.pdbx_description
1 polymer ?
#
loop_
_entity_poly.entity_id
_entity_poly.type
_entity_poly.pdbx_seq_one_letter_code
_entity_poly.pdbx_strand_id
1 'polypeptide(L)'
;MQANRVKARFSGLFVGILFGSIVPLAQAQAPVERPTVTGLNGIVLLKPLSFPECPTKAVLPDMANDYPTGQSYDLEAPNPCFAHQNHQLIGSAVADTENVTISWPKSNAPDISRNAVVSIRNGVVQSIEMHTFGTVDQDRIYGLLKSRFGRPSDEHTQAVQYRTGAKYKAIDADWKRPGGAVVIMRGLWDTAVWDTLDNGLVIAMSAQESARLNATRGRGNSVITPVRMEKARAPRAFRVW
;
A
#
# COMPACT_ATOMS: atom_id res chain seq x y z
N MET A 1 -16.69 42.32 37.93
CA MET A 1 -16.84 41.51 39.16
C MET A 1 -15.91 40.29 39.08
N GLN A 2 -15.00 40.23 40.05
CA GLN A 2 -14.19 39.12 40.58
C GLN A 2 -13.57 38.04 39.66
N ALA A 3 -12.24 38.12 39.62
CA ALA A 3 -11.30 37.05 39.27
C ALA A 3 -11.08 36.10 40.47
N ASN A 4 -10.90 34.81 40.22
CA ASN A 4 -10.38 33.86 41.21
C ASN A 4 -9.16 33.11 40.66
N ARG A 5 -7.98 33.52 41.15
CA ARG A 5 -6.72 32.78 41.07
C ARG A 5 -6.58 31.95 42.34
N VAL A 6 -6.45 30.63 42.22
CA VAL A 6 -6.03 29.77 43.35
C VAL A 6 -4.53 29.49 43.20
N LYS A 7 -3.75 30.07 44.11
CA LYS A 7 -2.35 29.71 44.36
C LYS A 7 -2.34 28.55 45.35
N ALA A 8 -1.79 27.41 44.97
CA ALA A 8 -1.37 26.39 45.92
C ALA A 8 0.16 26.36 45.96
N ARG A 9 0.72 26.85 47.07
CA ARG A 9 2.11 26.65 47.47
C ARG A 9 2.18 25.30 48.19
N PHE A 10 3.08 24.42 47.78
CA PHE A 10 3.54 23.32 48.63
C PHE A 10 5.05 23.40 48.77
N SER A 11 5.46 23.92 49.92
CA SER A 11 6.80 23.76 50.49
C SER A 11 6.78 22.48 51.31
N GLY A 12 7.72 21.57 51.03
CA GLY A 12 7.81 20.29 51.73
C GLY A 12 9.14 19.63 51.42
N LEU A 13 10.18 20.10 52.08
CA LEU A 13 11.53 19.56 52.08
C LEU A 13 11.52 18.24 52.89
N PHE A 14 11.76 17.10 52.25
CA PHE A 14 12.12 15.86 52.93
C PHE A 14 13.37 15.29 52.26
N VAL A 15 14.51 15.49 52.94
CA VAL A 15 15.78 14.84 52.65
C VAL A 15 15.82 13.55 53.44
N GLY A 16 15.53 12.44 52.79
CA GLY A 16 15.74 11.09 53.32
C GLY A 16 16.69 10.35 52.40
N ILE A 17 17.98 10.33 52.74
CA ILE A 17 18.99 9.53 52.03
C ILE A 17 18.91 8.11 52.60
N LEU A 18 18.14 7.25 51.92
CA LEU A 18 18.18 5.81 52.11
C LEU A 18 19.20 5.24 51.13
N PHE A 19 20.31 4.71 51.65
CA PHE A 19 21.23 3.84 50.91
C PHE A 19 20.55 2.50 50.65
N GLY A 20 19.66 2.47 49.66
CA GLY A 20 19.10 1.26 49.11
C GLY A 20 20.13 0.57 48.23
N SER A 21 20.40 -0.70 48.51
CA SER A 21 21.22 -1.57 47.67
C SER A 21 20.69 -1.51 46.23
N ILE A 22 21.48 -0.93 45.32
CA ILE A 22 21.18 -0.92 43.89
C ILE A 22 21.37 -2.35 43.40
N VAL A 23 20.30 -3.15 43.46
CA VAL A 23 20.24 -4.39 42.70
C VAL A 23 20.22 -3.95 41.23
N PRO A 24 21.21 -4.31 40.41
CA PRO A 24 21.13 -4.04 38.99
C PRO A 24 19.91 -4.80 38.47
N LEU A 25 18.84 -4.07 38.18
CA LEU A 25 17.72 -4.56 37.40
C LEU A 25 18.33 -5.00 36.08
N ALA A 26 18.49 -6.32 35.92
CA ALA A 26 18.82 -6.94 34.66
C ALA A 26 17.77 -6.44 33.67
N GLN A 27 18.17 -5.46 32.84
CA GLN A 27 17.34 -4.97 31.76
C GLN A 27 17.13 -6.17 30.85
N ALA A 28 15.95 -6.80 30.96
CA ALA A 28 15.51 -7.78 30.00
C ALA A 28 15.52 -7.08 28.64
N GLN A 29 16.57 -7.33 27.87
CA GLN A 29 16.66 -6.86 26.50
C GLN A 29 15.44 -7.44 25.80
N ALA A 30 14.51 -6.57 25.40
CA ALA A 30 13.36 -6.98 24.63
C ALA A 30 13.87 -7.84 23.47
N PRO A 31 13.32 -9.05 23.26
CA PRO A 31 13.80 -9.95 22.22
C PRO A 31 13.92 -9.17 20.92
N VAL A 32 15.11 -9.19 20.32
CA VAL A 32 15.39 -8.54 19.04
C VAL A 32 14.53 -9.23 18.00
N GLU A 33 13.36 -8.64 17.75
CA GLU A 33 12.37 -9.16 16.82
C GLU A 33 13.03 -9.14 15.44
N ARG A 34 13.33 -10.32 14.88
CA ARG A 34 13.92 -10.39 13.55
C ARG A 34 12.96 -9.70 12.57
N PRO A 35 13.43 -8.76 11.75
CA PRO A 35 12.56 -8.05 10.82
C PRO A 35 11.87 -9.08 9.93
N THR A 36 10.56 -9.21 10.08
CA THR A 36 9.77 -10.12 9.26
C THR A 36 9.73 -9.54 7.86
N VAL A 37 10.36 -10.25 6.93
CA VAL A 37 10.43 -9.86 5.52
C VAL A 37 9.01 -9.72 4.98
N THR A 38 8.65 -8.51 4.53
CA THR A 38 7.37 -8.23 3.89
C THR A 38 7.59 -8.09 2.40
N GLY A 39 6.86 -8.87 1.60
CA GLY A 39 6.99 -8.86 0.15
C GLY A 39 5.76 -9.42 -0.55
N LEU A 40 5.59 -9.04 -1.82
CA LEU A 40 4.54 -9.49 -2.71
C LEU A 40 5.19 -10.01 -3.99
N ASN A 41 4.80 -11.22 -4.41
CA ASN A 41 5.20 -11.84 -5.68
C ASN A 41 6.72 -11.83 -5.95
N GLY A 42 7.52 -12.03 -4.91
CA GLY A 42 8.99 -12.05 -5.01
C GLY A 42 9.65 -10.68 -4.87
N ILE A 43 8.88 -9.58 -4.89
CA ILE A 43 9.39 -8.25 -4.57
C ILE A 43 9.38 -8.08 -3.05
N VAL A 44 10.51 -7.65 -2.48
CA VAL A 44 10.71 -7.54 -1.04
C VAL A 44 10.93 -6.08 -0.64
N LEU A 45 10.16 -5.59 0.33
CA LEU A 45 10.33 -4.24 0.88
C LEU A 45 11.70 -4.08 1.54
N LEU A 46 12.26 -2.87 1.47
CA LEU A 46 13.54 -2.47 2.05
C LEU A 46 14.74 -3.28 1.53
N LYS A 47 14.62 -3.85 0.33
CA LYS A 47 15.70 -4.50 -0.42
C LYS A 47 15.87 -3.83 -1.78
N PRO A 48 17.06 -3.87 -2.39
CA PRO A 48 17.25 -3.51 -3.78
C PRO A 48 16.35 -4.36 -4.69
N LEU A 49 15.92 -3.78 -5.81
CA LEU A 49 15.17 -4.53 -6.81
C LEU A 49 16.07 -5.60 -7.45
N SER A 50 15.60 -6.83 -7.51
CA SER A 50 16.38 -7.97 -8.03
C SER A 50 16.01 -8.39 -9.45
N PHE A 51 15.02 -7.75 -10.07
CA PHE A 51 14.59 -8.07 -11.43
C PHE A 51 15.50 -7.40 -12.47
N PRO A 52 15.78 -8.04 -13.61
CA PRO A 52 16.47 -7.39 -14.72
C PRO A 52 15.55 -6.39 -15.44
N GLU A 53 16.13 -5.47 -16.20
CA GLU A 53 15.35 -4.59 -17.08
C GLU A 53 14.68 -5.42 -18.19
N CYS A 54 13.48 -5.03 -18.60
CA CYS A 54 12.77 -5.69 -19.69
C CYS A 54 13.49 -5.45 -21.02
N PRO A 55 13.54 -6.46 -21.90
CA PRO A 55 14.05 -6.27 -23.25
C PRO A 55 13.21 -5.21 -23.98
N THR A 56 13.83 -4.50 -24.92
CA THR A 56 13.17 -3.48 -25.72
C THR A 56 12.93 -3.95 -27.14
N LYS A 57 11.87 -3.45 -27.76
CA LYS A 57 11.58 -3.59 -29.19
C LYS A 57 11.52 -2.23 -29.85
N ALA A 58 11.92 -2.17 -31.12
CA ALA A 58 11.77 -0.99 -31.94
C ALA A 58 10.27 -0.63 -32.05
N VAL A 59 9.98 0.65 -31.87
CA VAL A 59 8.63 1.19 -32.00
C VAL A 59 8.35 1.43 -33.48
N LEU A 60 7.13 1.10 -33.90
CA LEU A 60 6.70 1.36 -35.28
C LEU A 60 6.63 2.89 -35.52
N PRO A 61 6.88 3.36 -36.77
CA PRO A 61 6.96 4.80 -37.06
C PRO A 61 5.71 5.60 -36.69
N ASP A 62 4.54 4.97 -36.68
CA ASP A 62 3.24 5.56 -36.32
C ASP A 62 3.09 5.85 -34.80
N MET A 63 3.91 5.22 -33.97
CA MET A 63 3.93 5.42 -32.50
C MET A 63 5.11 6.28 -32.03
N ALA A 64 5.92 6.83 -32.93
CA ALA A 64 7.16 7.54 -32.58
C ALA A 64 6.95 8.79 -31.69
N ASN A 65 5.76 9.42 -31.73
CA ASN A 65 5.47 10.60 -30.91
C ASN A 65 5.37 10.27 -29.41
N ASP A 66 4.96 9.05 -29.05
CA ASP A 66 4.81 8.62 -27.65
C ASP A 66 6.11 8.04 -27.08
N TYR A 67 7.06 7.69 -27.95
CA TYR A 67 8.31 7.03 -27.60
C TYR A 67 9.50 7.78 -28.19
N PRO A 68 10.01 8.83 -27.51
CA PRO A 68 11.08 9.67 -28.04
C PRO A 68 12.38 8.93 -28.32
N THR A 69 12.59 7.76 -27.70
CA THR A 69 13.74 6.88 -27.94
C THR A 69 13.57 5.94 -29.13
N GLY A 70 12.37 5.88 -29.73
CA GLY A 70 12.02 4.88 -30.75
C GLY A 70 12.00 3.45 -30.21
N GLN A 71 12.00 3.27 -28.89
CA GLN A 71 12.02 1.98 -28.21
C GLN A 71 10.86 1.86 -27.21
N SER A 72 10.31 0.66 -27.11
CA SER A 72 9.29 0.30 -26.12
C SER A 72 9.69 -1.00 -25.44
N TYR A 73 9.24 -1.22 -24.21
CA TYR A 73 9.48 -2.47 -23.52
C TYR A 73 8.67 -3.62 -24.14
N ASP A 74 9.31 -4.77 -24.26
CA ASP A 74 8.65 -6.04 -24.53
C ASP A 74 8.22 -6.69 -23.21
N LEU A 75 6.98 -6.40 -22.81
CA LEU A 75 6.39 -6.87 -21.56
C LEU A 75 6.06 -8.38 -21.57
N GLU A 76 6.18 -9.04 -22.73
CA GLU A 76 5.99 -10.48 -22.92
C GLU A 76 7.30 -11.28 -22.79
N ALA A 77 8.34 -10.66 -22.24
CA ALA A 77 9.62 -11.31 -21.97
C ALA A 77 9.44 -12.62 -21.16
N PRO A 78 10.24 -13.66 -21.43
CA PRO A 78 10.05 -14.99 -20.83
C PRO A 78 10.31 -15.04 -19.31
N ASN A 79 10.92 -14.00 -18.75
CA ASN A 79 11.20 -13.87 -17.32
C ASN A 79 10.66 -12.54 -16.79
N PRO A 80 10.30 -12.46 -15.51
CA PRO A 80 9.87 -11.20 -14.92
C PRO A 80 10.96 -10.14 -14.99
N CYS A 81 10.58 -8.92 -15.32
CA CYS A 81 11.50 -7.82 -15.57
C CYS A 81 10.89 -6.48 -15.17
N PHE A 82 11.72 -5.43 -15.06
CA PHE A 82 11.26 -4.08 -14.77
C PHE A 82 11.33 -3.17 -16.00
N ALA A 83 10.44 -2.18 -16.04
CA ALA A 83 10.38 -1.13 -17.04
C ALA A 83 10.38 0.22 -16.33
N HIS A 84 11.23 1.15 -16.77
CA HIS A 84 11.20 2.53 -16.29
C HIS A 84 9.89 3.22 -16.71
N GLN A 85 9.32 4.05 -15.84
CA GLN A 85 8.22 4.94 -16.23
C GLN A 85 8.70 6.09 -17.13
N ASN A 86 9.95 6.54 -16.95
CA ASN A 86 10.58 7.48 -17.85
C ASN A 86 11.39 6.73 -18.92
N HIS A 87 10.90 6.70 -20.16
CA HIS A 87 11.57 6.00 -21.27
C HIS A 87 12.96 6.55 -21.60
N GLN A 88 13.33 7.75 -21.13
CA GLN A 88 14.71 8.26 -21.27
C GLN A 88 15.73 7.48 -20.43
N LEU A 89 15.27 6.68 -19.46
CA LEU A 89 16.11 5.87 -18.58
C LEU A 89 16.29 4.43 -19.10
N ILE A 90 15.73 4.08 -20.26
CA ILE A 90 15.90 2.76 -20.87
C ILE A 90 17.40 2.41 -21.00
N GLY A 91 17.78 1.22 -20.54
CA GLY A 91 19.16 0.74 -20.57
C GLY A 91 20.04 1.27 -19.43
N SER A 92 19.45 1.97 -18.46
CA SER A 92 20.14 2.46 -17.26
C SER A 92 19.84 1.59 -16.04
N ALA A 93 20.67 1.71 -15.01
CA ALA A 93 20.35 1.10 -13.72
C ALA A 93 19.16 1.83 -13.08
N VAL A 94 18.40 1.09 -12.27
CA VAL A 94 17.34 1.67 -11.45
C VAL A 94 17.86 2.87 -10.67
N ALA A 95 17.23 4.02 -10.84
CA ALA A 95 17.61 5.24 -10.16
C ALA A 95 17.37 5.12 -8.65
N ASP A 96 18.14 5.86 -7.84
CA ASP A 96 17.98 5.86 -6.39
C ASP A 96 16.54 6.20 -5.97
N THR A 97 15.86 7.06 -6.73
CA THR A 97 14.47 7.44 -6.50
C THR A 97 13.69 7.43 -7.80
N GLU A 98 12.85 6.43 -7.99
CA GLU A 98 11.93 6.36 -9.13
C GLU A 98 10.74 5.44 -8.86
N ASN A 99 9.85 5.33 -9.85
CA ASN A 99 8.84 4.29 -9.91
C ASN A 99 9.10 3.44 -11.17
N VAL A 100 9.09 2.12 -11.02
CA VAL A 100 9.23 1.18 -12.12
C VAL A 100 8.02 0.25 -12.18
N THR A 101 7.73 -0.26 -13.37
CA THR A 101 6.71 -1.29 -13.57
C THR A 101 7.39 -2.64 -13.67
N ILE A 102 7.00 -3.59 -12.83
CA ILE A 102 7.40 -5.00 -12.96
C ILE A 102 6.34 -5.72 -13.78
N SER A 103 6.77 -6.40 -14.84
CA SER A 103 5.92 -7.28 -15.66
C SER A 103 6.32 -8.73 -15.44
N TRP A 104 5.33 -9.62 -15.37
CA TRP A 104 5.54 -11.06 -15.39
C TRP A 104 4.94 -11.64 -16.68
N PRO A 105 5.61 -12.62 -17.33
CA PRO A 105 5.06 -13.30 -18.49
C PRO A 105 3.74 -13.98 -18.14
N LYS A 106 2.81 -14.04 -19.11
CA LYS A 106 1.51 -14.69 -18.94
C LYS A 106 1.61 -16.13 -18.42
N SER A 107 2.64 -16.87 -18.83
CA SER A 107 2.87 -18.26 -18.43
C SER A 107 3.35 -18.43 -16.99
N ASN A 108 3.90 -17.39 -16.37
CA ASN A 108 4.44 -17.41 -15.00
C ASN A 108 4.00 -16.16 -14.21
N ALA A 109 2.78 -15.71 -14.46
CA ALA A 109 2.20 -14.60 -13.74
C ALA A 109 1.88 -15.03 -12.31
N PRO A 110 2.21 -14.21 -11.30
CA PRO A 110 1.89 -14.53 -9.92
C PRO A 110 0.40 -14.33 -9.66
N ASP A 111 -0.09 -14.93 -8.58
CA ASP A 111 -1.52 -15.03 -8.31
C ASP A 111 -2.24 -13.68 -8.17
N ILE A 112 -1.57 -12.63 -7.67
CA ILE A 112 -2.25 -11.35 -7.36
C ILE A 112 -2.48 -10.52 -8.63
N SER A 113 -1.43 -10.29 -9.42
CA SER A 113 -1.48 -9.48 -10.63
C SER A 113 -0.27 -9.73 -11.52
N ARG A 114 -0.43 -9.55 -12.83
CA ARG A 114 0.67 -9.68 -13.80
C ARG A 114 1.60 -8.47 -13.85
N ASN A 115 1.18 -7.37 -13.24
CA ASN A 115 1.94 -6.13 -13.22
C ASN A 115 1.99 -5.59 -11.79
N ALA A 116 3.10 -4.95 -11.45
CA ALA A 116 3.24 -4.20 -10.21
C ALA A 116 3.92 -2.87 -10.48
N VAL A 117 3.46 -1.80 -9.84
CA VAL A 117 4.21 -0.55 -9.76
C VAL A 117 5.03 -0.59 -8.48
N VAL A 118 6.34 -0.41 -8.60
CA VAL A 118 7.27 -0.45 -7.47
C VAL A 118 7.88 0.92 -7.30
N SER A 119 7.71 1.50 -6.11
CA SER A 119 8.38 2.75 -5.75
C SER A 119 9.70 2.47 -5.06
N ILE A 120 10.77 3.06 -5.58
CA ILE A 120 12.14 2.89 -5.10
C ILE A 120 12.61 4.22 -4.54
N ARG A 121 13.18 4.20 -3.34
CA ARG A 121 13.80 5.39 -2.73
C ARG A 121 15.08 4.97 -2.02
N ASN A 122 16.14 5.73 -2.24
CA ASN A 122 17.49 5.45 -1.78
C ASN A 122 17.93 4.01 -2.17
N GLY A 123 17.64 3.61 -3.41
CA GLY A 123 18.06 2.32 -3.97
C GLY A 123 17.34 1.09 -3.40
N VAL A 124 16.31 1.27 -2.58
CA VAL A 124 15.51 0.16 -2.01
C VAL A 124 14.03 0.30 -2.32
N VAL A 125 13.34 -0.83 -2.42
CA VAL A 125 11.89 -0.93 -2.59
C VAL A 125 11.18 -0.37 -1.36
N GLN A 126 10.36 0.65 -1.55
CA GLN A 126 9.57 1.30 -0.50
C GLN A 126 8.08 0.97 -0.58
N SER A 127 7.53 0.82 -1.78
CA SER A 127 6.17 0.35 -1.99
C SER A 127 6.06 -0.59 -3.19
N ILE A 128 5.06 -1.46 -3.13
CA ILE A 128 4.65 -2.38 -4.19
C ILE A 128 3.14 -2.20 -4.34
N GLU A 129 2.69 -1.86 -5.54
CA GLU A 129 1.30 -1.61 -5.86
C GLU A 129 0.86 -2.53 -6.99
N MET A 130 -0.25 -3.25 -6.82
CA MET A 130 -0.72 -4.27 -7.76
C MET A 130 -2.22 -4.10 -7.99
N HIS A 131 -2.61 -3.76 -9.22
CA HIS A 131 -4.01 -3.71 -9.62
C HIS A 131 -4.56 -5.12 -9.82
N THR A 132 -5.75 -5.37 -9.29
CA THR A 132 -6.43 -6.66 -9.36
C THR A 132 -7.72 -6.55 -10.17
N PHE A 133 -8.32 -7.68 -10.55
CA PHE A 133 -9.61 -7.72 -11.24
C PHE A 133 -10.82 -7.47 -10.31
N GLY A 134 -10.65 -6.57 -9.34
CA GLY A 134 -11.65 -6.18 -8.36
C GLY A 134 -12.42 -7.33 -7.74
N THR A 135 -13.74 -7.28 -7.85
CA THR A 135 -14.66 -8.24 -7.21
C THR A 135 -14.57 -9.66 -7.76
N VAL A 136 -14.08 -9.84 -8.99
CA VAL A 136 -13.91 -11.17 -9.60
C VAL A 136 -12.86 -11.99 -8.87
N ASP A 137 -11.77 -11.34 -8.45
CA ASP A 137 -10.60 -12.00 -7.86
C ASP A 137 -10.42 -11.75 -6.35
N GLN A 138 -11.21 -10.85 -5.76
CA GLN A 138 -10.98 -10.41 -4.37
C GLN A 138 -10.99 -11.58 -3.37
N ASP A 139 -11.90 -12.56 -3.46
CA ASP A 139 -12.00 -13.60 -2.44
C ASP A 139 -10.75 -14.49 -2.46
N ARG A 140 -10.27 -14.79 -3.68
CA ARG A 140 -9.02 -15.52 -3.92
C ARG A 140 -7.83 -14.75 -3.39
N ILE A 141 -7.70 -13.46 -3.73
CA ILE A 141 -6.58 -12.61 -3.30
C ILE A 141 -6.60 -12.40 -1.78
N TYR A 142 -7.75 -12.14 -1.18
CA TYR A 142 -7.92 -12.03 0.27
C TYR A 142 -7.50 -13.34 0.96
N GLY A 143 -7.92 -14.49 0.45
CA GLY A 143 -7.50 -15.81 0.95
C GLY A 143 -5.98 -15.99 0.91
N LEU A 144 -5.34 -15.62 -0.19
CA LEU A 144 -3.87 -15.67 -0.34
C LEU A 144 -3.15 -14.76 0.65
N LEU A 145 -3.60 -13.50 0.77
CA LEU A 145 -3.02 -12.54 1.71
C LEU A 145 -3.21 -12.98 3.16
N LYS A 146 -4.38 -13.52 3.50
CA LYS A 146 -4.68 -14.06 4.83
C LYS A 146 -3.84 -15.29 5.15
N SER A 147 -3.62 -16.18 4.18
CA SER A 147 -2.72 -17.33 4.33
C SER A 147 -1.28 -16.89 4.56
N ARG A 148 -0.81 -15.89 3.80
CA ARG A 148 0.58 -15.40 3.87
C ARG A 148 0.87 -14.54 5.11
N PHE A 149 -0.07 -13.68 5.49
CA PHE A 149 0.14 -12.66 6.51
C PHE A 149 -0.67 -12.89 7.79
N GLY A 150 -1.53 -13.90 7.84
CA GLY A 150 -2.42 -14.17 8.97
C GLY A 150 -3.69 -13.32 8.94
N ARG A 151 -4.35 -13.21 10.10
CA ARG A 151 -5.56 -12.40 10.24
C ARG A 151 -5.24 -10.91 10.02
N PRO A 152 -6.04 -10.17 9.22
CA PRO A 152 -5.85 -8.73 9.08
C PRO A 152 -6.04 -8.00 10.42
N SER A 153 -5.35 -6.87 10.56
CA SER A 153 -5.49 -5.94 11.69
C SER A 153 -6.81 -5.16 11.62
N ASP A 154 -7.28 -4.88 10.41
CA ASP A 154 -8.59 -4.29 10.14
C ASP A 154 -9.22 -4.97 8.92
N GLU A 155 -10.52 -5.23 8.97
CA GLU A 155 -11.27 -5.87 7.88
C GLU A 155 -12.63 -5.22 7.77
N HIS A 156 -12.96 -4.73 6.59
CA HIS A 156 -14.24 -4.16 6.28
C HIS A 156 -14.84 -4.86 5.07
N THR A 157 -16.12 -5.21 5.20
CA THR A 157 -16.91 -5.74 4.10
C THR A 157 -18.04 -4.75 3.83
N GLN A 158 -18.15 -4.29 2.59
CA GLN A 158 -19.26 -3.45 2.15
C GLN A 158 -20.10 -4.16 1.09
N ALA A 159 -21.42 -4.01 1.19
CA ALA A 159 -22.33 -4.41 0.12
C ALA A 159 -22.42 -3.26 -0.90
N VAL A 160 -22.18 -3.57 -2.16
CA VAL A 160 -22.22 -2.61 -3.27
C VAL A 160 -23.34 -3.04 -4.21
N GLN A 161 -24.15 -2.08 -4.69
CA GLN A 161 -25.21 -2.35 -5.64
C GLN A 161 -25.06 -1.43 -6.86
N TYR A 162 -25.07 -2.02 -8.04
CA TYR A 162 -25.01 -1.30 -9.31
C TYR A 162 -26.38 -0.75 -9.72
N ARG A 163 -26.37 0.18 -10.68
CA ARG A 163 -27.60 0.75 -11.26
C ARG A 163 -28.53 -0.28 -11.90
N THR A 164 -27.97 -1.41 -12.36
CA THR A 164 -28.72 -2.56 -12.88
C THR A 164 -29.39 -3.40 -11.79
N GLY A 165 -29.10 -3.13 -10.52
CA GLY A 165 -29.60 -3.89 -9.37
C GLY A 165 -28.72 -5.05 -8.95
N ALA A 166 -27.65 -5.36 -9.68
CA ALA A 166 -26.68 -6.38 -9.31
C ALA A 166 -25.98 -6.01 -7.99
N LYS A 167 -25.80 -7.00 -7.11
CA LYS A 167 -25.24 -6.82 -5.76
C LYS A 167 -23.94 -7.59 -5.64
N TYR A 168 -22.93 -6.92 -5.10
CA TYR A 168 -21.60 -7.45 -4.87
C TYR A 168 -21.17 -7.19 -3.44
N LYS A 169 -20.23 -8.00 -2.97
CA LYS A 169 -19.49 -7.74 -1.75
C LYS A 169 -18.15 -7.12 -2.16
N ALA A 170 -17.67 -6.11 -1.45
CA ALA A 170 -16.29 -5.64 -1.58
C ALA A 170 -15.57 -5.82 -0.24
N ILE A 171 -14.38 -6.41 -0.27
CA ILE A 171 -13.54 -6.69 0.89
C ILE A 171 -12.35 -5.74 0.91
N ASP A 172 -12.26 -4.96 1.99
CA ASP A 172 -11.09 -4.15 2.31
C ASP A 172 -10.41 -4.74 3.55
N ALA A 173 -9.09 -4.87 3.52
CA ALA A 173 -8.34 -5.44 4.63
C ALA A 173 -6.96 -4.83 4.75
N ASP A 174 -6.51 -4.61 5.99
CA ASP A 174 -5.21 -4.06 6.31
C ASP A 174 -4.44 -5.01 7.23
N TRP A 175 -3.16 -5.26 6.94
CA TRP A 175 -2.24 -6.02 7.77
C TRP A 175 -1.11 -5.11 8.24
N LYS A 176 -1.06 -4.82 9.54
CA LYS A 176 0.11 -4.20 10.16
C LYS A 176 1.16 -5.29 10.38
N ARG A 177 2.38 -5.06 9.88
CA ARG A 177 3.50 -6.00 9.95
C ARG A 177 4.54 -5.53 10.97
N PRO A 178 5.36 -6.46 11.50
CA PRO A 178 6.53 -6.08 12.29
C PRO A 178 7.41 -5.08 11.54
N GLY A 179 8.03 -4.17 12.27
CA GLY A 179 8.82 -3.08 11.68
C GLY A 179 7.97 -1.97 11.03
N GLY A 180 6.65 -1.96 11.23
CA GLY A 180 5.75 -0.88 10.80
C GLY A 180 5.37 -0.90 9.33
N ALA A 181 5.77 -1.93 8.58
CA ALA A 181 5.27 -2.13 7.22
C ALA A 181 3.76 -2.43 7.23
N VAL A 182 3.09 -2.08 6.14
CA VAL A 182 1.65 -2.29 5.98
C VAL A 182 1.36 -2.99 4.66
N VAL A 183 0.42 -3.93 4.67
CA VAL A 183 -0.20 -4.49 3.47
C VAL A 183 -1.66 -4.09 3.47
N ILE A 184 -2.14 -3.58 2.36
CA ILE A 184 -3.46 -3.00 2.19
C ILE A 184 -4.09 -3.71 0.98
N MET A 185 -5.28 -4.25 1.17
CA MET A 185 -6.12 -4.75 0.10
C MET A 185 -7.38 -3.89 0.02
N ARG A 186 -7.73 -3.46 -1.18
CA ARG A 186 -9.00 -2.82 -1.50
C ARG A 186 -9.68 -3.63 -2.59
N GLY A 187 -10.83 -4.22 -2.27
CA GLY A 187 -11.61 -5.02 -3.22
C GLY A 187 -12.16 -4.18 -4.37
N LEU A 188 -12.34 -2.88 -4.12
CA LEU A 188 -12.67 -1.86 -5.11
C LEU A 188 -11.77 -0.64 -4.87
N TRP A 189 -10.92 -0.29 -5.84
CA TRP A 189 -9.96 0.80 -5.69
C TRP A 189 -10.55 2.18 -6.00
N ASP A 190 -11.38 2.27 -7.03
CA ASP A 190 -12.01 3.51 -7.45
C ASP A 190 -13.52 3.37 -7.31
N THR A 191 -14.04 3.87 -6.19
CA THR A 191 -15.49 3.92 -5.95
C THR A 191 -16.11 5.22 -6.44
N ALA A 192 -15.30 6.20 -6.85
CA ALA A 192 -15.79 7.46 -7.42
C ALA A 192 -16.18 7.28 -8.90
N VAL A 193 -15.54 6.34 -9.58
CA VAL A 193 -15.92 5.90 -10.93
C VAL A 193 -16.86 4.69 -10.80
N TRP A 194 -18.16 4.96 -10.94
CA TRP A 194 -19.27 4.00 -10.74
C TRP A 194 -19.26 2.73 -11.60
N ASP A 195 -18.24 2.50 -12.43
CA ASP A 195 -18.21 1.45 -13.45
C ASP A 195 -17.09 0.41 -13.29
N THR A 196 -16.27 0.46 -12.24
CA THR A 196 -15.13 -0.48 -12.15
C THR A 196 -15.23 -1.51 -11.04
N LEU A 197 -16.15 -2.48 -11.19
CA LEU A 197 -16.12 -3.74 -10.41
C LEU A 197 -14.85 -4.56 -10.64
N ASP A 198 -14.19 -4.29 -11.75
CA ASP A 198 -13.04 -5.03 -12.24
C ASP A 198 -11.72 -4.41 -11.79
N ASN A 199 -11.75 -3.40 -10.92
CA ASN A 199 -10.55 -2.74 -10.40
C ASN A 199 -10.46 -2.88 -8.88
N GLY A 200 -9.49 -3.66 -8.42
CA GLY A 200 -9.06 -3.70 -7.03
C GLY A 200 -7.60 -3.31 -6.90
N LEU A 201 -7.12 -3.22 -5.67
CA LEU A 201 -5.75 -2.86 -5.39
C LEU A 201 -5.18 -3.67 -4.23
N VAL A 202 -3.93 -4.09 -4.37
CA VAL A 202 -3.09 -4.54 -3.26
C VAL A 202 -1.86 -3.64 -3.20
N ILE A 203 -1.59 -3.08 -2.03
CA ILE A 203 -0.39 -2.27 -1.77
C ILE A 203 0.37 -2.87 -0.60
N ALA A 204 1.69 -3.06 -0.73
CA ALA A 204 2.58 -3.23 0.40
C ALA A 204 3.50 -2.01 0.50
N MET A 205 3.67 -1.45 1.71
CA MET A 205 4.50 -0.27 1.94
C MET A 205 5.38 -0.44 3.17
N SER A 206 6.57 0.14 3.14
CA SER A 206 7.43 0.26 4.32
C SER A 206 6.81 1.24 5.34
N ALA A 207 7.31 1.21 6.58
CA ALA A 207 6.93 2.18 7.60
C ALA A 207 7.23 3.63 7.17
N GLN A 208 8.39 3.85 6.56
CA GLN A 208 8.82 5.17 6.09
C GLN A 208 7.90 5.70 5.00
N GLU A 209 7.55 4.86 4.02
CA GLU A 209 6.71 5.27 2.90
C GLU A 209 5.25 5.48 3.34
N SER A 210 4.74 4.62 4.22
CA SER A 210 3.45 4.81 4.87
C SER A 210 3.39 6.14 5.64
N ALA A 211 4.42 6.45 6.44
CA ALA A 211 4.52 7.70 7.18
C ALA A 211 4.61 8.92 6.23
N ARG A 212 5.41 8.83 5.16
CA ARG A 212 5.55 9.88 4.15
C ARG A 212 4.22 10.18 3.47
N LEU A 213 3.51 9.15 3.03
CA LEU A 213 2.20 9.31 2.40
C LEU A 213 1.18 9.89 3.38
N ASN A 214 1.17 9.45 4.64
CA ASN A 214 0.29 10.02 5.67
C ASN A 214 0.61 11.49 5.96
N ALA A 215 1.88 11.90 5.97
CA ALA A 215 2.29 13.28 6.14
C ALA A 215 1.83 14.16 4.96
N THR A 216 1.92 13.66 3.73
CA THR A 216 1.38 14.35 2.54
C THR A 216 -0.15 14.43 2.59
N ARG A 217 -0.83 13.38 3.08
CA ARG A 217 -2.30 13.31 3.20
C ARG A 217 -2.88 14.30 4.21
N GLY A 218 -2.18 14.57 5.31
CA GLY A 218 -2.57 15.58 6.31
C GLY A 218 -2.69 17.00 5.74
N ARG A 219 -2.28 17.23 4.49
CA ARG A 219 -2.33 18.53 3.80
C ARG A 219 -3.42 18.66 2.74
N GLY A 220 -4.30 17.68 2.50
CA GLY A 220 -5.60 18.00 1.86
C GLY A 220 -6.25 17.07 0.83
N ASN A 221 -5.93 15.78 0.70
CA ASN A 221 -6.81 14.81 0.01
C ASN A 221 -6.31 13.38 0.23
N SER A 222 -7.21 12.44 0.52
CA SER A 222 -6.86 11.07 0.86
C SER A 222 -7.13 10.11 -0.30
N VAL A 223 -6.08 9.44 -0.75
CA VAL A 223 -6.13 8.37 -1.76
C VAL A 223 -6.42 7.00 -1.11
N ILE A 224 -6.28 6.89 0.23
CA ILE A 224 -6.52 5.64 0.97
C ILE A 224 -7.34 5.93 2.24
N THR A 225 -8.35 6.79 2.14
CA THR A 225 -9.50 6.60 3.03
C THR A 225 -10.43 5.70 2.25
N PRO A 226 -10.96 4.59 2.81
CA PRO A 226 -12.18 4.04 2.24
C PRO A 226 -13.11 5.23 2.07
N VAL A 227 -13.58 5.49 0.85
CA VAL A 227 -14.62 6.50 0.64
C VAL A 227 -15.72 6.03 1.56
N ARG A 228 -15.88 6.72 2.69
CA ARG A 228 -16.90 6.39 3.66
C ARG A 228 -18.16 6.78 2.93
N MET A 229 -18.76 5.82 2.22
CA MET A 229 -20.03 6.03 1.56
C MET A 229 -20.98 6.40 2.68
N GLU A 230 -21.23 7.71 2.78
CA GLU A 230 -22.20 8.25 3.69
C GLU A 230 -23.49 7.52 3.35
N LYS A 231 -23.99 6.73 4.31
CA LYS A 231 -25.17 5.86 4.19
C LYS A 231 -26.14 6.53 3.24
N ALA A 232 -26.32 5.94 2.05
CA ALA A 232 -27.22 6.50 1.04
C ALA A 232 -28.53 6.88 1.74
N ARG A 233 -28.84 8.18 1.80
CA ARG A 233 -30.09 8.64 2.39
C ARG A 233 -31.19 7.87 1.68
N ALA A 234 -31.99 7.12 2.44
CA ALA A 234 -33.10 6.36 1.91
C ALA A 234 -33.89 7.26 0.94
N PRO A 235 -34.23 6.78 -0.27
CA PRO A 235 -34.96 7.59 -1.23
C PRO A 235 -36.22 8.12 -0.54
N ARG A 236 -36.41 9.45 -0.56
CA ARG A 236 -37.67 10.04 -0.11
C ARG A 236 -38.78 9.39 -0.94
N ALA A 237 -39.74 8.76 -0.26
CA ALA A 237 -40.88 8.15 -0.91
C ALA A 237 -41.57 9.20 -1.81
N PHE A 238 -41.47 9.01 -3.12
CA PHE A 238 -42.28 9.77 -4.06
C PHE A 238 -43.73 9.32 -3.87
N ARG A 239 -44.56 10.18 -3.27
CA ARG A 239 -46.01 10.02 -3.34
C ARG A 239 -46.43 10.30 -4.77
N VAL A 240 -46.81 9.25 -5.48
CA VAL A 240 -47.58 9.37 -6.72
C VAL A 240 -49.00 9.78 -6.29
N TRP A 241 -49.47 10.92 -6.80
CA TRP A 241 -50.85 11.38 -6.70
C TRP A 241 -51.66 10.82 -7.86
#